data_AF-A0A8T3D6Q0-F1
#
_entry.id   AF-A0A8T3D6Q0-F1
#
_cell.length_a   1.000
_cell.length_b   1.000
_cell.length_c   1.000
_cell.angle_alpha   90.00
_cell.angle_beta   90.00
_cell.angle_gamma   90.00
#
_symmetry.space_group_name_H-M   'P 1'
#
loop_
_entity.id
_entity.type
_entity.pdbx_description
1 polymer ?
#
loop_
_entity_poly.entity_id
_entity_poly.type
_entity_poly.pdbx_seq_one_letter_code
_entity_poly.pdbx_strand_id
1 'polypeptide(L)'
;MMGCFLSLVEPVVIVSTVGNSFYGTALTLAVYNRTLELTGGQSDQAQALSSHFFLVNSCVTSLLSFVATALLGWLADRHGPRVLLVVPQIGYFLSKFFLLAFVLLHLPLSVLYVEGVVHGLCGGGPAFWGGVISLAALSSDQEQRSLKLNVVDFCSGVAGW
;
A
#
# COMPACT_ATOMS: atom_id res chain seq x y z
N MET A 1 -28.29 10.52 0.14
CA MET A 1 -27.13 10.39 -0.77
C MET A 1 -25.89 9.70 -0.12
N MET A 2 -25.95 9.26 1.16
CA MET A 2 -24.80 8.65 1.86
C MET A 2 -24.63 7.13 1.62
N GLY A 3 -25.70 6.41 1.24
CA GLY A 3 -25.68 4.95 1.07
C GLY A 3 -24.87 4.45 -0.15
N CYS A 4 -24.77 5.27 -1.20
CA CYS A 4 -23.96 4.92 -2.38
C CYS A 4 -22.45 4.94 -2.08
N PHE A 5 -22.00 5.80 -1.16
CA PHE A 5 -20.58 5.91 -0.80
C PHE A 5 -20.04 4.70 -0.03
N LEU A 6 -20.84 4.09 0.85
CA LEU A 6 -20.48 2.85 1.55
C LEU A 6 -20.37 1.65 0.59
N SER A 7 -21.30 1.56 -0.37
CA SER A 7 -21.23 0.58 -1.46
C SER A 7 -20.00 0.76 -2.35
N LEU A 8 -19.34 1.92 -2.34
CA LEU A 8 -18.09 2.14 -3.08
C LEU A 8 -16.83 1.82 -2.26
N VAL A 9 -16.87 1.88 -0.92
CA VAL A 9 -15.68 1.58 -0.10
C VAL A 9 -15.33 0.11 -0.15
N GLU A 10 -16.31 -0.78 0.00
CA GLU A 10 -16.09 -2.22 -0.09
C GLU A 10 -15.38 -2.65 -1.40
N PRO A 11 -15.86 -2.29 -2.60
CA PRO A 11 -15.17 -2.65 -3.83
C PRO A 11 -13.82 -1.95 -3.98
N VAL A 12 -13.66 -0.72 -3.49
CA VAL A 12 -12.35 -0.04 -3.52
C VAL A 12 -11.34 -0.77 -2.64
N VAL A 13 -11.74 -1.19 -1.43
CA VAL A 13 -10.90 -1.99 -0.54
C VAL A 13 -10.52 -3.30 -1.22
N ILE A 14 -11.50 -4.05 -1.75
CA ILE A 14 -11.24 -5.33 -2.44
C ILE A 14 -10.27 -5.14 -3.62
N VAL A 15 -10.53 -4.18 -4.51
CA VAL A 15 -9.66 -3.92 -5.67
C VAL A 15 -8.26 -3.49 -5.23
N SER A 16 -8.16 -2.67 -4.19
CA SER A 16 -6.87 -2.21 -3.66
C SER A 16 -6.08 -3.35 -3.02
N THR A 17 -6.72 -4.21 -2.24
CA THR A 17 -6.08 -5.34 -1.57
C THR A 17 -5.63 -6.38 -2.58
N VAL A 18 -6.50 -6.79 -3.51
CA VAL A 18 -6.14 -7.73 -4.59
C VAL A 18 -4.97 -7.20 -5.39
N GLY A 19 -5.02 -5.92 -5.79
CA GLY A 19 -3.90 -5.28 -6.46
C GLY A 19 -2.63 -5.38 -5.63
N ASN A 20 -2.72 -5.13 -4.31
CA ASN A 20 -1.55 -5.05 -3.43
C ASN A 20 -0.87 -6.41 -3.30
N SER A 21 -1.65 -7.49 -3.22
CA SER A 21 -1.13 -8.85 -3.22
C SER A 21 -0.40 -9.17 -4.52
N PHE A 22 -0.98 -8.85 -5.68
CA PHE A 22 -0.31 -9.02 -6.98
C PHE A 22 0.99 -8.20 -7.06
N TYR A 23 0.94 -6.95 -6.62
CA TYR A 23 2.10 -6.06 -6.59
C TYR A 23 3.22 -6.62 -5.70
N GLY A 24 2.91 -7.04 -4.48
CA GLY A 24 3.88 -7.60 -3.53
C GLY A 24 4.56 -8.86 -4.07
N THR A 25 3.80 -9.77 -4.69
CA THR A 25 4.36 -10.95 -5.34
C THR A 25 5.26 -10.59 -6.52
N ALA A 26 4.81 -9.67 -7.38
CA ALA A 26 5.58 -9.23 -8.55
C ALA A 26 6.88 -8.54 -8.14
N LEU A 27 6.84 -7.67 -7.12
CA LEU A 27 8.01 -7.00 -6.57
C LEU A 27 9.00 -8.02 -5.99
N THR A 28 8.53 -8.97 -5.19
CA THR A 28 9.37 -10.04 -4.61
C THR A 28 10.08 -10.84 -5.68
N LEU A 29 9.35 -11.27 -6.71
CA LEU A 29 9.91 -12.03 -7.82
C LEU A 29 10.92 -11.19 -8.64
N ALA A 30 10.59 -9.94 -8.92
CA ALA A 30 11.44 -9.05 -9.72
C ALA A 30 12.76 -8.71 -8.99
N VAL A 31 12.70 -8.43 -7.69
CA VAL A 31 13.89 -8.21 -6.85
C VAL A 31 14.73 -9.47 -6.79
N TYR A 32 14.13 -10.62 -6.53
CA TYR A 32 14.85 -11.90 -6.44
C TYR A 32 15.54 -12.26 -7.76
N ASN A 33 14.86 -12.15 -8.89
CA ASN A 33 15.46 -12.43 -10.20
C ASN A 33 16.66 -11.51 -10.48
N ARG A 34 16.55 -10.22 -10.14
CA ARG A 34 17.70 -9.30 -10.28
C ARG A 34 18.84 -9.62 -9.35
N THR A 35 18.58 -9.95 -8.09
CA THR A 35 19.66 -10.32 -7.17
C THR A 35 20.31 -11.62 -7.60
N LEU A 36 19.56 -12.56 -8.17
CA LEU A 36 20.09 -13.81 -8.73
C LEU A 36 21.00 -13.57 -9.93
N GLU A 37 20.64 -12.66 -10.83
CA GLU A 37 21.50 -12.23 -11.93
C GLU A 37 22.81 -11.61 -11.42
N LEU A 38 22.72 -10.75 -10.39
CA LEU A 38 23.88 -10.08 -9.81
C LEU A 38 24.83 -11.03 -9.06
N THR A 39 24.33 -12.11 -8.46
CA THR A 39 25.14 -13.11 -7.75
C THR A 39 25.60 -14.26 -8.64
N GLY A 40 25.40 -14.16 -9.96
CA GLY A 40 25.81 -15.20 -10.90
C GLY A 40 25.07 -16.52 -10.69
N GLY A 41 23.82 -16.49 -10.24
CA GLY A 41 23.00 -17.69 -10.02
C GLY A 41 23.14 -18.32 -8.64
N GLN A 42 23.89 -17.71 -7.71
CA GLN A 42 24.00 -18.20 -6.35
C GLN A 42 22.74 -17.84 -5.53
N SER A 43 21.86 -18.83 -5.35
CA SER A 43 20.56 -18.68 -4.68
C SER A 43 20.68 -18.13 -3.26
N ASP A 44 21.65 -18.60 -2.47
CA ASP A 44 21.79 -18.22 -1.07
C ASP A 44 22.18 -16.74 -0.93
N GLN A 45 23.10 -16.28 -1.79
CA GLN A 45 23.48 -14.87 -1.84
C GLN A 45 22.36 -14.00 -2.38
N ALA A 46 21.64 -14.46 -3.41
CA ALA A 46 20.50 -13.74 -3.98
C ALA A 46 19.38 -13.55 -2.95
N GLN A 47 19.14 -14.58 -2.12
CA GLN A 47 18.17 -14.54 -1.03
C GLN A 47 18.63 -13.62 0.11
N ALA A 48 19.90 -13.64 0.48
CA ALA A 48 20.44 -12.72 1.48
C ALA A 48 20.33 -11.25 1.03
N LEU A 49 20.69 -10.96 -0.23
CA LEU A 49 20.62 -9.60 -0.78
C LEU A 49 19.18 -9.10 -0.95
N SER A 50 18.27 -9.95 -1.44
CA SER A 50 16.85 -9.59 -1.56
C SER A 50 16.22 -9.36 -0.18
N SER A 51 16.55 -10.19 0.82
CA SER A 51 16.10 -10.00 2.20
C SER A 51 16.61 -8.68 2.78
N HIS A 52 17.89 -8.36 2.58
CA HIS A 52 18.46 -7.08 3.02
C HIS A 52 17.78 -5.90 2.32
N PHE A 53 17.51 -6.01 1.02
CA PHE A 53 16.76 -5.01 0.26
C PHE A 53 15.38 -4.76 0.88
N PHE A 54 14.59 -5.83 1.09
CA PHE A 54 13.24 -5.72 1.65
C PHE A 54 13.24 -5.17 3.07
N LEU A 55 14.21 -5.54 3.90
CA LEU A 55 14.33 -5.03 5.26
C LEU A 55 14.55 -3.52 5.25
N VAL A 56 15.57 -3.03 4.53
CA VAL A 56 15.87 -1.60 4.43
C VAL A 56 14.69 -0.84 3.84
N ASN A 57 14.12 -1.34 2.74
CA ASN A 57 13.01 -0.69 2.06
C ASN A 57 11.76 -0.60 2.96
N SER A 58 11.44 -1.68 3.68
CA SER A 58 10.30 -1.70 4.59
C SER A 58 10.49 -0.73 5.75
N CYS A 59 11.68 -0.70 6.37
CA CYS A 59 11.97 0.25 7.45
C CYS A 59 11.82 1.71 6.99
N VAL A 60 12.41 2.06 5.84
CA VAL A 60 12.31 3.41 5.28
C VAL A 60 10.86 3.75 4.94
N THR A 61 10.16 2.86 4.24
CA THR A 61 8.77 3.07 3.83
C THR A 61 7.85 3.21 5.02
N SER A 62 8.01 2.40 6.07
CA SER A 62 7.20 2.48 7.30
C SER A 62 7.45 3.77 8.07
N LEU A 63 8.70 4.21 8.21
CA LEU A 63 9.02 5.48 8.88
C LEU A 63 8.41 6.68 8.14
N LEU A 64 8.55 6.69 6.81
CA LEU A 64 7.96 7.74 5.97
C LEU A 64 6.42 7.70 6.02
N SER A 65 5.83 6.50 5.95
CA SER A 65 4.38 6.31 6.06
C SER A 65 3.86 6.84 7.39
N PHE A 66 4.58 6.60 8.49
CA PHE A 66 4.17 7.07 9.81
C PHE A 66 4.13 8.62 9.86
N VAL A 67 5.19 9.27 9.40
CA VAL A 67 5.27 10.75 9.34
C VAL A 67 4.21 11.30 8.39
N ALA A 68 4.08 10.74 7.19
CA ALA A 68 3.12 11.18 6.19
C ALA A 68 1.67 10.99 6.66
N THR A 69 1.37 9.90 7.35
CA THR A 69 0.03 9.65 7.91
C THR A 69 -0.37 10.72 8.91
N ALA A 70 0.55 11.17 9.78
CA ALA A 70 0.28 12.26 10.72
C ALA A 70 -0.04 13.58 9.98
N LEU A 71 0.74 13.92 8.95
CA LEU A 71 0.51 15.11 8.13
C LEU A 71 -0.82 15.03 7.36
N LEU A 72 -1.13 13.86 6.80
CA LEU A 72 -2.38 13.61 6.09
C LEU A 72 -3.58 13.62 7.04
N GLY A 73 -3.44 13.17 8.28
CA GLY A 73 -4.46 13.28 9.31
C GLY A 73 -4.85 14.73 9.57
N TRP A 74 -3.86 15.60 9.77
CA TRP A 74 -4.10 17.04 9.90
C TRP A 74 -4.77 17.64 8.64
N LEU A 75 -4.37 17.18 7.45
CA LEU A 75 -4.98 17.65 6.20
C LEU A 75 -6.42 17.16 6.04
N ALA A 76 -6.71 15.95 6.53
CA ALA A 76 -8.04 15.34 6.54
C ALA A 76 -8.99 16.05 7.51
N ASP A 77 -8.49 16.55 8.63
CA ASP A 77 -9.29 17.39 9.55
C ASP A 77 -9.78 18.67 8.87
N ARG A 78 -9.02 19.20 7.89
CA ARG A 78 -9.36 20.43 7.15
C ARG A 78 -10.19 20.20 5.89
N HIS A 79 -9.91 19.13 5.13
CA HIS A 79 -10.49 18.88 3.81
C HIS A 79 -11.40 17.64 3.76
N GLY A 80 -11.59 16.98 4.90
CA GLY A 80 -12.38 15.77 5.06
C GLY A 80 -11.59 14.47 4.87
N PRO A 81 -12.18 13.32 5.28
CA PRO A 81 -11.50 12.02 5.29
C PRO A 81 -11.13 11.47 3.91
N ARG A 82 -11.62 12.11 2.83
CA ARG A 82 -11.33 11.71 1.44
C ARG A 82 -9.84 11.78 1.12
N VAL A 83 -9.12 12.73 1.72
CA VAL A 83 -7.67 12.90 1.52
C VAL A 83 -6.91 11.63 1.90
N LEU A 84 -7.33 10.95 2.97
CA LEU A 84 -6.73 9.70 3.46
C LEU A 84 -7.00 8.50 2.55
N LEU A 85 -7.95 8.61 1.61
CA LEU A 85 -8.22 7.54 0.63
C LEU A 85 -7.55 7.83 -0.72
N VAL A 86 -7.61 9.07 -1.19
CA VAL A 86 -7.11 9.43 -2.52
C VAL A 86 -5.57 9.48 -2.55
N VAL A 87 -4.93 10.08 -1.55
CA VAL A 87 -3.47 10.26 -1.56
C VAL A 87 -2.72 8.92 -1.54
N PRO A 88 -3.08 7.94 -0.69
CA PRO A 88 -2.44 6.62 -0.73
C PRO A 88 -2.66 5.87 -2.04
N GLN A 89 -3.84 6.02 -2.67
CA GLN A 89 -4.12 5.40 -3.97
C GLN A 89 -3.20 5.96 -5.07
N ILE A 90 -2.92 7.27 -5.08
CA ILE A 90 -1.97 7.88 -6.03
C ILE A 90 -0.58 7.28 -5.82
N GLY A 91 -0.10 7.22 -4.58
CA GLY A 91 1.19 6.59 -4.26
C GLY A 91 1.26 5.14 -4.73
N TYR A 92 0.17 4.41 -4.56
CA TYR A 92 0.06 3.02 -4.98
C TYR A 92 0.06 2.82 -6.51
N PHE A 93 -0.62 3.69 -7.27
CA PHE A 93 -0.50 3.68 -8.74
C PHE A 93 0.93 4.00 -9.19
N LEU A 94 1.57 4.93 -8.52
CA LEU A 94 2.93 5.33 -8.83
C LEU A 94 3.93 4.20 -8.54
N SER A 95 3.73 3.46 -7.44
CA SER A 95 4.50 2.24 -7.13
C SER A 95 4.43 1.19 -8.24
N LYS A 96 3.23 0.90 -8.74
CA LYS A 96 3.05 -0.04 -9.87
C LYS A 96 3.75 0.45 -11.12
N PHE A 97 3.69 1.75 -11.40
CA PHE A 97 4.36 2.34 -12.55
C PHE A 97 5.88 2.19 -12.43
N PHE A 98 6.46 2.42 -11.25
CA PHE A 98 7.89 2.21 -11.01
C PHE A 98 8.29 0.75 -11.17
N LEU A 99 7.51 -0.20 -10.66
CA LEU A 99 7.78 -1.62 -10.85
C LEU A 99 7.67 -2.03 -12.32
N LEU A 100 6.67 -1.53 -13.03
CA LEU A 100 6.51 -1.79 -14.47
C LEU A 100 7.70 -1.22 -15.25
N ALA A 101 8.11 0.01 -14.97
CA ALA A 101 9.28 0.63 -15.57
C ALA A 101 10.57 -0.15 -15.24
N PHE A 102 10.71 -0.64 -14.01
CA PHE A 102 11.84 -1.46 -13.58
C PHE A 102 11.98 -2.74 -14.41
N VAL A 103 10.86 -3.45 -14.62
CA VAL A 103 10.84 -4.68 -15.41
C VAL A 103 11.07 -4.40 -16.89
N LEU A 104 10.40 -3.41 -17.49
CA LEU A 104 10.48 -3.14 -18.93
C LEU A 104 11.84 -2.54 -19.34
N LEU A 105 12.33 -1.56 -18.59
CA LEU A 105 13.54 -0.81 -18.90
C LEU A 105 14.80 -1.43 -18.29
N HIS A 106 14.69 -2.57 -17.61
CA HIS A 106 15.80 -3.24 -16.95
C HIS A 106 16.59 -2.29 -16.03
N LEU A 107 15.86 -1.52 -15.21
CA LEU A 107 16.47 -0.52 -14.32
C LEU A 107 17.26 -1.16 -13.17
N PRO A 108 18.19 -0.41 -12.55
CA PRO A 108 18.89 -0.86 -11.35
C PRO A 108 17.95 -0.95 -10.14
N LEU A 109 18.32 -1.80 -9.17
CA LEU A 109 17.60 -2.00 -7.90
C LEU A 109 17.36 -0.70 -7.11
N SER A 110 18.21 0.32 -7.31
CA SER A 110 18.07 1.63 -6.66
C SER A 110 16.73 2.31 -6.93
N VAL A 111 16.11 2.07 -8.09
CA VAL A 111 14.81 2.66 -8.45
C VAL A 111 13.69 2.16 -7.55
N LEU A 112 13.78 0.92 -7.05
CA LEU A 112 12.78 0.35 -6.16
C LEU A 112 12.84 0.94 -4.74
N TYR A 113 14.00 1.49 -4.32
CA TYR A 113 14.04 2.29 -3.08
C TYR A 113 13.32 3.63 -3.23
N VAL A 114 13.43 4.26 -4.41
CA VAL A 114 12.70 5.50 -4.71
C VAL A 114 11.20 5.23 -4.70
N GLU A 115 10.78 4.10 -5.23
CA GLU A 115 9.40 3.64 -5.16
C GLU A 115 8.89 3.53 -3.72
N GLY A 116 9.61 2.83 -2.84
CA GLY A 116 9.23 2.71 -1.43
C GLY A 116 9.15 4.06 -0.71
N VAL A 117 10.08 4.97 -1.00
CA VAL A 117 10.06 6.35 -0.46
C VAL A 117 8.82 7.11 -0.92
N VAL A 118 8.52 7.07 -2.22
CA VAL A 118 7.36 7.75 -2.79
C VAL A 118 6.06 7.17 -2.22
N HIS A 119 5.97 5.85 -2.12
CA HIS A 119 4.82 5.17 -1.52
C HIS A 119 4.63 5.59 -0.05
N GLY A 120 5.72 5.60 0.72
CA GLY A 120 5.69 6.00 2.13
C GLY A 120 5.29 7.46 2.32
N LEU A 121 5.78 8.38 1.49
CA LEU A 121 5.40 9.79 1.53
C LEU A 121 3.92 10.04 1.19
N CYS A 122 3.29 9.13 0.44
CA CYS A 122 1.84 9.16 0.20
C CYS A 122 1.00 8.60 1.37
N GLY A 123 1.63 8.27 2.51
CA GLY A 123 0.97 7.76 3.72
C GLY A 123 0.84 6.24 3.78
N GLY A 124 1.09 5.54 2.67
CA GLY A 124 1.08 4.09 2.58
C GLY A 124 -0.21 3.42 3.11
N GLY A 125 -0.07 2.17 3.53
CA GLY A 125 -1.15 1.38 4.14
C GLY A 125 -1.81 2.05 5.36
N PRO A 126 -1.07 2.64 6.32
CA PRO A 126 -1.66 3.24 7.52
C PRO A 126 -2.64 4.39 7.21
N ALA A 127 -2.28 5.30 6.30
CA ALA A 127 -3.18 6.39 5.92
C ALA A 127 -4.44 5.87 5.22
N PHE A 128 -4.30 4.90 4.31
CA PHE A 128 -5.44 4.29 3.62
C PHE A 128 -6.43 3.65 4.60
N TRP A 129 -5.92 2.80 5.49
CA TRP A 129 -6.73 2.13 6.49
C TRP A 129 -7.34 3.11 7.50
N GLY A 130 -6.58 4.13 7.93
CA GLY A 130 -7.11 5.21 8.74
C GLY A 130 -8.28 5.95 8.07
N GLY A 131 -8.18 6.19 6.75
CA GLY A 131 -9.25 6.77 5.95
C GLY A 131 -10.49 5.89 5.85
N VAL A 132 -10.30 4.58 5.61
CA VAL A 132 -11.41 3.60 5.54
C VAL A 132 -12.15 3.54 6.88
N ILE A 133 -11.42 3.43 8.00
CA ILE A 133 -12.00 3.39 9.35
C ILE A 133 -12.71 4.71 9.68
N SER A 134 -12.12 5.85 9.35
CA SER A 134 -12.72 7.17 9.57
C SER A 134 -14.04 7.32 8.81
N LEU A 135 -14.08 6.87 7.55
CA LEU A 135 -15.30 6.92 6.74
C LEU A 135 -16.37 5.93 7.25
N ALA A 136 -15.97 4.72 7.64
CA ALA A 136 -16.88 3.74 8.23
C ALA A 136 -17.48 4.25 9.56
N ALA A 137 -16.68 4.95 10.37
CA ALA A 137 -17.12 5.57 11.61
C ALA A 137 -18.13 6.71 11.39
N LEU A 138 -17.87 7.62 10.46
CA LEU A 138 -18.73 8.78 10.19
C LEU A 138 -20.06 8.42 9.49
N SER A 139 -20.13 7.26 8.86
CA SER A 139 -21.28 6.81 8.07
C SER A 139 -22.17 5.78 8.79
N SER A 140 -21.90 5.51 10.07
CA SER A 140 -22.66 4.54 10.85
C SER A 140 -23.37 5.16 12.04
N ASP A 141 -24.64 4.77 12.21
CA ASP A 141 -25.32 4.88 13.50
C ASP A 141 -24.63 4.00 14.54
N GLN A 142 -24.74 4.38 15.82
CA GLN A 142 -23.93 3.81 16.90
C GLN A 142 -24.12 2.29 17.07
N GLU A 143 -25.30 1.76 16.72
CA GLU A 143 -25.59 0.32 16.76
C GLU A 143 -25.02 -0.48 15.56
N GLN A 144 -24.83 0.14 14.39
CA GLN A 144 -24.39 -0.56 13.17
C GLN A 144 -22.88 -0.48 12.91
N ARG A 145 -22.15 0.30 13.73
CA ARG A 145 -20.74 0.63 13.49
C ARG A 145 -19.82 -0.58 13.57
N SER A 146 -20.06 -1.46 14.55
CA SER A 146 -19.30 -2.69 14.74
C SER A 146 -19.52 -3.69 13.60
N LEU A 147 -20.76 -3.82 13.11
CA LEU A 147 -21.06 -4.69 11.97
C LEU A 147 -20.37 -4.21 10.69
N LYS A 148 -20.40 -2.90 10.41
CA LYS A 148 -19.74 -2.33 9.23
C LYS A 148 -18.22 -2.49 9.26
N LEU A 149 -17.59 -2.28 10.41
CA LEU A 149 -16.15 -2.50 10.58
C LEU A 149 -15.79 -3.98 10.36
N ASN A 150 -16.55 -4.91 10.95
CA ASN A 150 -16.34 -6.34 10.75
C ASN A 150 -16.50 -6.79 9.28
N VAL A 151 -17.43 -6.20 8.52
CA VAL A 151 -17.59 -6.50 7.09
C VAL A 151 -16.40 -6.01 6.29
N VAL A 152 -15.89 -4.80 6.56
CA VAL A 152 -14.69 -4.27 5.89
C VAL A 152 -13.48 -5.15 6.20
N ASP A 153 -13.27 -5.53 7.46
CA ASP A 153 -12.20 -6.43 7.87
C ASP A 153 -12.34 -7.80 7.18
N PHE A 154 -13.56 -8.36 7.14
CA PHE A 154 -13.83 -9.62 6.45
C PHE A 154 -13.54 -9.55 4.95
N CYS A 155 -14.01 -8.52 4.25
CA CYS A 155 -13.75 -8.32 2.82
C CYS A 155 -12.25 -8.16 2.55
N SER A 156 -11.51 -7.49 3.43
CA SER A 156 -10.07 -7.35 3.30
C SER A 156 -9.34 -8.68 3.51
N GLY A 157 -9.77 -9.49 4.48
CA GLY A 157 -9.22 -10.83 4.72
C GLY A 157 -9.45 -11.76 3.54
N VAL A 158 -10.66 -11.76 2.96
CA VAL A 158 -10.99 -12.56 1.76
C VAL A 158 -10.18 -12.11 0.54
N ALA A 159 -9.88 -10.81 0.44
CA ALA A 159 -9.07 -10.26 -0.64
C ALA A 159 -7.57 -10.61 -0.56
N GLY A 160 -7.13 -11.30 0.51
CA GLY A 160 -5.79 -11.87 0.62
C GLY A 160 -4.81 -11.01 1.42
N TRP A 161 -5.27 -10.52 2.58
CA TRP A 161 -4.42 -9.86 3.59
C TRP A 161 -3.25 -10.75 4.03
#